data_AF-A0A2T6BXK6-F1
#
_entry.id   AF-A0A2T6BXK6-F1
#
_cell.length_a   1.000
_cell.length_b   1.000
_cell.length_c   1.000
_cell.angle_alpha   90.00
_cell.angle_beta   90.00
_cell.angle_gamma   90.00
#
_symmetry.space_group_name_H-M   'P 1'
#
loop_
_entity.id
_entity.type
_entity.pdbx_description
1 polymer ?
#
loop_
_entity_poly.entity_id
_entity_poly.type
_entity_poly.pdbx_seq_one_letter_code
_entity_poly.pdbx_strand_id
1 'polypeptide(L)'
;MIRKVLSILGILVLAGFLINGVTMTQNMKKLHAGLEDNLESTEKLNDVQAAVIDKNEELKGMLVTVDKVNGSLDETTDKTDQTLELLSQVVDYNADTLRLNNQMLKYSTTSGENIKAVGQSLKELSPYMDQLDAMLKDLDKTAAKDEKHLREILKATRSLNNKTPGGTP
;
A
#
# COMPACT_ATOMS: atom_id res chain seq x y z
N MET A 1 -89.39 87.31 -0.21
CA MET A 1 -88.75 86.39 0.78
C MET A 1 -88.52 84.99 0.21
N ILE A 2 -89.52 84.36 -0.41
CA ILE A 2 -89.48 82.99 -0.95
C ILE A 2 -88.31 82.72 -1.93
N ARG A 3 -88.02 83.66 -2.85
CA ARG A 3 -86.92 83.52 -3.83
C ARG A 3 -85.52 83.41 -3.20
N LYS A 4 -85.28 84.10 -2.07
CA LYS A 4 -84.00 84.03 -1.34
C LYS A 4 -83.84 82.69 -0.61
N VAL A 5 -84.93 82.15 -0.04
CA VAL A 5 -84.92 80.86 0.65
C VAL A 5 -84.68 79.70 -0.33
N LEU A 6 -85.31 79.72 -1.50
CA LEU A 6 -85.07 78.72 -2.55
C LEU A 6 -83.64 78.77 -3.10
N SER A 7 -83.06 79.97 -3.27
CA SER A 7 -81.66 80.13 -3.67
C SER A 7 -80.69 79.56 -2.64
N ILE A 8 -80.95 79.77 -1.34
CA ILE A 8 -80.11 79.24 -0.26
C ILE A 8 -80.22 77.71 -0.18
N LEU A 9 -81.43 77.16 -0.32
CA LEU A 9 -81.64 75.70 -0.38
C LEU A 9 -80.95 75.07 -1.59
N GLY A 10 -81.01 75.69 -2.77
CA GLY A 10 -80.31 75.21 -3.96
C GLY A 10 -78.79 75.19 -3.78
N ILE A 11 -78.21 76.23 -3.16
CA ILE A 11 -76.78 76.29 -2.83
C ILE A 11 -76.40 75.23 -1.79
N LEU A 12 -77.25 74.98 -0.78
CA LEU A 12 -77.03 73.95 0.23
C LEU A 12 -77.03 72.53 -0.35
N VAL A 13 -77.95 72.23 -1.28
CA VAL A 13 -78.00 70.94 -1.96
C VAL A 13 -76.76 70.76 -2.87
N LEU A 14 -76.38 71.79 -3.61
CA LEU A 14 -75.15 71.77 -4.42
C LEU A 14 -73.89 71.62 -3.56
N ALA A 15 -73.82 72.31 -2.42
CA ALA A 15 -72.71 72.16 -1.47
C ALA A 15 -72.68 70.76 -0.85
N GLY A 16 -73.83 70.18 -0.51
CA GLY A 16 -73.93 68.79 -0.04
C GLY A 16 -73.45 67.79 -1.10
N PHE A 17 -73.85 67.97 -2.36
CA PHE A 17 -73.38 67.15 -3.48
C PHE A 17 -71.87 67.31 -3.73
N LEU A 18 -71.34 68.54 -3.66
CA LEU A 18 -69.92 68.81 -3.82
C LEU A 18 -69.09 68.20 -2.69
N ILE A 19 -69.53 68.32 -1.44
CA ILE A 19 -68.86 67.71 -0.28
C ILE A 19 -68.84 66.18 -0.46
N ASN A 20 -69.98 65.57 -0.80
CA ASN A 20 -70.06 64.13 -0.99
C ASN A 20 -69.21 63.66 -2.19
N GLY A 21 -69.19 64.42 -3.28
CA GLY A 21 -68.34 64.16 -4.45
C GLY A 21 -66.84 64.28 -4.16
N VAL A 22 -66.43 65.28 -3.37
CA VAL A 22 -65.04 65.45 -2.93
C VAL A 22 -64.63 64.33 -1.99
N THR A 23 -65.47 63.94 -1.03
CA THR A 23 -65.20 62.82 -0.12
C THR A 23 -65.12 61.50 -0.87
N MET A 24 -66.02 61.24 -1.84
CA MET A 24 -65.96 60.06 -2.68
C MET A 24 -64.69 60.03 -3.54
N THR A 25 -64.28 61.17 -4.11
CA THR A 25 -63.04 61.28 -4.89
C THR A 25 -61.80 61.04 -4.02
N GLN A 26 -61.76 61.55 -2.80
CA GLN A 26 -60.67 61.30 -1.86
C GLN A 26 -60.60 59.84 -1.42
N ASN A 27 -61.75 59.21 -1.18
CA ASN A 27 -61.83 57.78 -0.86
C ASN A 27 -61.39 56.91 -2.04
N MET A 28 -61.78 57.26 -3.27
CA MET A 28 -61.33 56.55 -4.48
C MET A 28 -59.82 56.71 -4.73
N LYS A 29 -59.24 57.89 -4.46
CA LYS A 29 -57.78 58.09 -4.52
C LYS A 29 -57.03 57.25 -3.49
N LYS A 30 -57.53 57.19 -2.26
CA LYS A 30 -56.96 56.33 -1.20
C LYS A 30 -57.10 54.84 -1.56
N LEU A 31 -58.23 54.45 -2.14
CA LEU A 31 -58.46 53.08 -2.60
C LEU A 31 -57.52 52.70 -3.74
N HIS A 32 -57.31 53.59 -4.73
CA HIS A 32 -56.35 53.35 -5.82
C HIS A 32 -54.92 53.21 -5.30
N ALA A 33 -54.46 54.14 -4.45
CA ALA A 33 -53.13 54.06 -3.87
C ALA A 33 -52.95 52.77 -3.05
N GLY A 34 -53.96 52.40 -2.25
CA GLY A 34 -53.92 51.13 -1.50
C GLY A 34 -53.94 49.90 -2.39
N LEU A 35 -54.62 49.92 -3.54
CA LEU A 35 -54.60 48.81 -4.50
C LEU A 35 -53.25 48.70 -5.21
N GLU A 36 -52.61 49.82 -5.53
CA GLU A 36 -51.28 49.86 -6.15
C GLU A 36 -50.20 49.36 -5.19
N ASP A 37 -50.20 49.81 -3.93
CA ASP A 37 -49.29 49.30 -2.90
C ASP A 37 -49.48 47.80 -2.63
N ASN A 38 -50.72 47.30 -2.67
CA ASN A 38 -51.02 45.88 -2.52
C ASN A 38 -50.58 45.06 -3.74
N LEU A 39 -50.70 45.63 -4.95
CA LEU A 39 -50.20 45.00 -6.17
C LEU A 39 -48.67 44.88 -6.12
N GLU A 40 -47.97 45.96 -5.78
CA GLU A 40 -46.51 45.96 -5.62
C GLU A 40 -46.07 44.96 -4.53
N SER A 41 -46.81 44.90 -3.41
CA SER A 41 -46.53 43.91 -2.35
C SER A 41 -46.75 42.47 -2.82
N THR A 42 -47.73 42.24 -3.70
CA THR A 42 -48.01 40.93 -4.30
C THR A 42 -46.92 40.53 -5.29
N GLU A 43 -46.42 41.47 -6.10
CA GLU A 43 -45.30 41.25 -7.00
C GLU A 43 -44.02 40.89 -6.23
N LYS A 44 -43.67 41.66 -5.18
CA LYS A 44 -42.52 41.33 -4.32
C LYS A 44 -42.66 39.97 -3.64
N LEU A 45 -43.86 39.62 -3.19
CA LEU A 45 -44.12 38.30 -2.62
C LEU A 45 -43.90 37.19 -3.64
N ASN A 46 -44.30 37.41 -4.90
CA ASN A 46 -44.09 36.47 -5.98
C ASN A 46 -42.59 36.28 -6.29
N ASP A 47 -41.81 37.36 -6.34
CA ASP A 47 -40.36 37.30 -6.52
C ASP A 47 -39.67 36.53 -5.39
N VAL A 48 -40.09 36.76 -4.14
CA VAL A 48 -39.60 36.01 -2.98
C VAL A 48 -39.96 34.52 -3.10
N GLN A 49 -41.18 34.19 -3.54
CA GLN A 49 -41.58 32.80 -3.75
C GLN A 49 -40.74 32.12 -4.83
N ALA A 50 -40.48 32.79 -5.95
CA ALA A 50 -39.62 32.28 -7.02
C ALA A 50 -38.20 32.00 -6.48
N ALA A 51 -37.62 32.96 -5.73
CA ALA A 51 -36.31 32.79 -5.13
C ALA A 51 -36.26 31.64 -4.09
N VAL A 52 -37.34 31.42 -3.35
CA VAL A 52 -37.44 30.29 -2.40
C VAL A 52 -37.50 28.95 -3.16
N ILE A 53 -38.24 28.89 -4.27
CA ILE A 53 -38.30 27.69 -5.11
C ILE A 53 -36.92 27.37 -5.68
N ASP A 54 -36.23 28.36 -6.24
CA ASP A 54 -34.89 28.18 -6.81
C ASP A 54 -33.89 27.69 -5.75
N LYS A 55 -33.88 28.29 -4.56
CA LYS A 55 -33.05 27.82 -3.44
C LYS A 55 -33.37 26.40 -2.99
N ASN A 56 -34.65 26.00 -3.02
CA ASN A 56 -35.02 24.63 -2.69
C ASN A 56 -34.50 23.62 -3.72
N GLU A 57 -34.45 23.98 -5.00
CA GLU A 57 -33.81 23.16 -6.03
C GLU A 57 -32.28 23.07 -5.83
N GLU A 58 -31.62 24.18 -5.49
CA GLU A 58 -30.20 24.16 -5.13
C GLU A 58 -29.91 23.24 -3.94
N LEU A 59 -30.75 23.28 -2.89
CA LEU A 59 -30.64 22.40 -1.73
C LEU A 59 -30.76 20.92 -2.10
N LYS A 60 -31.61 20.55 -3.06
CA LYS A 60 -31.66 19.17 -3.58
C LYS A 60 -30.35 18.78 -4.26
N GLY A 61 -29.76 19.69 -5.04
CA GLY A 61 -28.44 19.47 -5.65
C GLY A 61 -27.33 19.31 -4.61
N MET A 62 -27.39 20.07 -3.52
CA MET A 62 -26.47 19.93 -2.40
C MET A 62 -26.62 18.56 -1.71
N LEU A 63 -27.85 18.07 -1.50
CA LEU A 63 -28.08 16.74 -0.93
C LEU A 63 -27.47 15.63 -1.79
N VAL A 64 -27.69 15.67 -3.11
CA VAL A 64 -27.06 14.71 -4.04
C VAL A 64 -25.53 14.76 -3.96
N THR A 65 -24.96 15.95 -3.80
CA THR A 65 -23.52 16.12 -3.64
C THR A 65 -23.03 15.52 -2.33
N VAL A 66 -23.75 15.73 -1.23
CA VAL A 66 -23.44 15.13 0.08
C VAL A 66 -23.51 13.61 0.01
N ASP A 67 -24.54 13.04 -0.62
CA ASP A 67 -24.66 11.59 -0.80
C ASP A 67 -23.49 11.02 -1.59
N LYS A 68 -23.06 11.70 -2.66
CA LYS A 68 -21.91 11.31 -3.47
C LYS A 68 -20.60 11.38 -2.66
N VAL A 69 -20.42 12.43 -1.87
CA VAL A 69 -19.25 12.56 -0.99
C VAL A 69 -19.24 11.44 0.05
N ASN A 70 -20.39 11.12 0.65
CA ASN A 70 -20.49 10.03 1.62
C ASN A 70 -20.11 8.69 0.99
N GLY A 71 -20.68 8.35 -0.18
CA GLY A 71 -20.31 7.13 -0.88
C GLY A 71 -18.82 7.07 -1.28
N SER A 72 -18.23 8.20 -1.66
CA SER A 72 -16.79 8.26 -1.97
C SER A 72 -15.92 8.07 -0.73
N LEU A 73 -16.37 8.53 0.44
CA LEU A 73 -15.69 8.32 1.72
C LEU A 73 -15.76 6.85 2.16
N ASP A 74 -16.90 6.20 1.95
CA ASP A 74 -17.07 4.77 2.22
C ASP A 74 -16.10 3.95 1.34
N GLU A 75 -16.06 4.21 0.02
CA GLU A 75 -15.11 3.55 -0.89
C GLU A 75 -13.63 3.80 -0.51
N THR A 76 -13.32 5.00 -0.01
CA THR A 76 -11.96 5.36 0.43
C THR A 76 -11.58 4.60 1.70
N THR A 77 -12.53 4.41 2.61
CA THR A 77 -12.35 3.64 3.84
C THR A 77 -12.09 2.18 3.51
N ASP A 78 -12.91 1.57 2.66
CA ASP A 78 -12.74 0.17 2.23
C ASP A 78 -11.37 -0.08 1.58
N LYS A 79 -10.92 0.83 0.70
CA LYS A 79 -9.60 0.73 0.07
C LYS A 79 -8.46 0.90 1.08
N THR A 80 -8.67 1.74 2.09
CA THR A 80 -7.70 1.97 3.16
C THR A 80 -7.55 0.72 4.02
N ASP A 81 -8.66 0.08 4.35
CA ASP A 81 -8.67 -1.18 5.11
C ASP A 81 -7.98 -2.32 4.35
N GLN A 82 -8.27 -2.46 3.04
CA GLN A 82 -7.56 -3.42 2.18
C GLN A 82 -6.05 -3.14 2.12
N THR A 83 -5.68 -1.86 2.02
CA THR A 83 -4.26 -1.46 2.02
C THR A 83 -3.58 -1.81 3.33
N LEU A 84 -4.27 -1.61 4.46
CA LEU A 84 -3.76 -1.95 5.78
C LEU A 84 -3.56 -3.47 5.93
N GLU A 85 -4.51 -4.28 5.45
CA GLU A 85 -4.39 -5.73 5.44
C GLU A 85 -3.18 -6.20 4.63
N LEU A 86 -2.99 -5.65 3.42
CA LEU A 86 -1.84 -5.96 2.58
C LEU A 86 -0.52 -5.54 3.23
N LEU A 87 -0.47 -4.38 3.89
CA LEU A 87 0.71 -3.95 4.64
C LEU A 87 1.02 -4.89 5.81
N SER A 88 0.00 -5.39 6.51
CA SER A 88 0.18 -6.40 7.56
C SER A 88 0.81 -7.67 6.99
N GLN A 89 0.31 -8.17 5.85
CA GLN A 89 0.90 -9.35 5.19
C GLN A 89 2.35 -9.11 4.76
N VAL A 90 2.70 -7.92 4.26
CA VAL A 90 4.08 -7.56 3.92
C VAL A 90 4.99 -7.56 5.16
N VAL A 91 4.50 -7.07 6.30
CA VAL A 91 5.24 -7.12 7.58
C VAL A 91 5.50 -8.57 8.00
N ASP A 92 4.50 -9.45 7.89
CA ASP A 92 4.65 -10.87 8.22
C ASP A 92 5.69 -11.55 7.30
N TYR A 93 5.64 -11.30 5.99
CA TYR A 93 6.63 -11.83 5.05
C TYR A 93 8.05 -11.34 5.34
N ASN A 94 8.20 -10.08 5.76
CA ASN A 94 9.50 -9.54 6.15
C ASN A 94 10.03 -10.23 7.42
N ALA A 95 9.17 -10.51 8.40
CA ALA A 95 9.54 -11.24 9.60
C ALA A 95 10.02 -12.66 9.28
N ASP A 96 9.30 -13.38 8.40
CA ASP A 96 9.69 -14.71 7.95
C ASP A 96 11.00 -14.72 7.16
N THR A 97 11.21 -13.72 6.30
CA THR A 97 12.46 -13.58 5.54
C THR A 97 13.64 -13.33 6.48
N LEU A 98 13.48 -12.48 7.50
CA LEU A 98 14.51 -12.25 8.51
C LEU A 98 14.82 -13.52 9.31
N ARG A 99 13.80 -14.31 9.67
CA ARG A 99 13.98 -15.60 10.33
C ARG A 99 14.80 -16.56 9.47
N LEU A 100 14.49 -16.66 8.17
CA LEU A 100 15.24 -17.49 7.22
C LEU A 100 16.69 -17.03 7.08
N ASN A 101 16.93 -15.72 6.95
CA ASN A 101 18.28 -15.16 6.87
C ASN A 101 19.11 -15.49 8.12
N ASN A 102 18.52 -15.41 9.30
CA ASN A 102 19.18 -15.80 10.55
C ASN A 102 19.52 -17.30 10.58
N GLN A 103 18.66 -18.17 10.03
CA GLN A 103 18.95 -19.59 9.90
C GLN A 103 20.09 -19.86 8.91
N MET A 104 20.08 -19.20 7.75
CA MET A 104 21.16 -19.33 6.76
C MET A 104 22.50 -18.84 7.31
N LEU A 105 22.51 -17.75 8.08
CA LEU A 105 23.72 -17.25 8.72
C LEU A 105 24.31 -18.30 9.68
N LYS A 106 23.46 -18.90 10.53
CA LYS A 106 23.88 -19.98 11.43
C LYS A 106 24.51 -21.15 10.68
N TYR A 107 23.86 -21.62 9.60
CA TYR A 107 24.42 -22.69 8.78
C TYR A 107 25.74 -22.32 8.11
N SER A 108 25.87 -21.08 7.63
CA SER A 108 27.11 -20.57 7.05
C SER A 108 28.25 -20.59 8.08
N THR A 109 27.99 -20.13 9.31
CA THR A 109 28.97 -20.19 10.42
C THR A 109 29.39 -21.62 10.71
N THR A 110 28.43 -22.54 10.90
CA THR A 110 28.73 -23.96 11.18
C THR A 110 29.50 -24.61 10.03
N SER A 111 29.16 -24.28 8.77
CA SER A 111 29.89 -24.77 7.61
C SER A 111 31.34 -24.27 7.60
N GLY A 112 31.57 -23.00 7.94
CA GLY A 112 32.91 -22.43 8.09
C GLY A 112 33.73 -23.12 9.17
N GLU A 113 33.13 -23.48 10.30
CA GLU A 113 33.78 -24.27 11.36
C GLU A 113 34.14 -25.68 10.88
N ASN A 114 33.21 -26.36 10.20
CA ASN A 114 33.46 -27.68 9.63
C ASN A 114 34.60 -27.67 8.60
N ILE A 115 34.64 -26.67 7.72
CA ILE A 115 35.72 -26.52 6.74
C ILE A 115 37.07 -26.32 7.44
N LYS A 116 37.12 -25.50 8.50
CA LYS A 116 38.34 -25.33 9.31
C LYS A 116 38.77 -26.65 9.96
N ALA A 117 37.83 -27.41 10.51
CA ALA A 117 38.11 -28.71 11.13
C ALA A 117 38.67 -29.70 10.10
N VAL A 118 38.07 -29.80 8.92
CA VAL A 118 38.60 -30.63 7.82
C VAL A 118 40.01 -30.20 7.42
N GLY A 119 40.24 -28.90 7.25
CA GLY A 119 41.58 -28.37 6.94
C GLY A 119 42.62 -28.70 8.01
N GLN A 120 42.21 -28.70 9.28
CA GLN A 120 43.07 -29.09 10.40
C GLN A 120 43.38 -30.59 10.38
N SER A 121 42.38 -31.44 10.18
CA SER A 121 42.59 -32.89 10.04
C SER A 121 43.50 -33.24 8.86
N LEU A 122 43.39 -32.53 7.73
CA LEU A 122 44.28 -32.70 6.59
C LEU A 122 45.73 -32.31 6.92
N LYS A 123 45.94 -31.22 7.67
CA LYS A 123 47.28 -30.83 8.14
C LYS A 123 47.88 -31.89 9.08
N GLU A 124 47.06 -32.44 9.97
CA GLU A 124 47.46 -33.50 10.90
C GLU A 124 47.79 -34.81 10.17
N LEU A 125 47.17 -35.07 9.01
CA LEU A 125 47.47 -36.22 8.14
C LEU A 125 48.78 -36.09 7.38
N SER A 126 49.21 -34.87 7.04
CA SER A 126 50.44 -34.60 6.27
C SER A 126 51.69 -35.35 6.78
N PRO A 127 52.07 -35.29 8.07
CA PRO A 127 53.26 -35.98 8.56
C PRO A 127 53.16 -37.51 8.44
N TYR A 128 51.96 -38.09 8.53
CA TYR A 128 51.77 -39.53 8.33
C TYR A 128 51.95 -39.92 6.87
N MET A 129 51.52 -39.07 5.93
CA MET A 129 51.77 -39.29 4.50
C MET A 129 53.27 -39.22 4.19
N ASP A 130 53.99 -38.26 4.77
CA ASP A 130 55.44 -38.14 4.61
C ASP A 130 56.17 -39.37 5.19
N GLN A 131 55.74 -39.86 6.35
CA GLN A 131 56.27 -41.09 6.93
C GLN A 131 55.99 -42.31 6.06
N LEU A 132 54.79 -42.40 5.48
CA LEU A 132 54.41 -43.50 4.61
C LEU A 132 55.23 -43.52 3.31
N ASP A 133 55.46 -42.35 2.70
CA ASP A 133 56.36 -42.21 1.56
C ASP A 133 57.81 -42.60 1.91
N ALA A 134 58.31 -42.20 3.08
CA ALA A 134 59.63 -42.61 3.54
C ALA A 134 59.74 -44.13 3.74
N MET A 135 58.74 -44.76 4.36
CA MET A 135 58.69 -46.22 4.54
C MET A 135 58.65 -46.95 3.20
N LEU A 136 57.89 -46.46 2.22
CA LEU A 136 57.84 -47.04 0.88
C LEU A 136 59.20 -46.95 0.17
N LYS A 137 59.91 -45.83 0.28
CA LYS A 137 61.25 -45.66 -0.27
C LYS A 137 62.27 -46.61 0.37
N ASP A 138 62.16 -46.85 1.68
CA ASP A 138 63.05 -47.79 2.36
C ASP A 138 62.74 -49.25 2.04
N LEU A 139 61.45 -49.58 1.86
CA LEU A 139 61.03 -50.89 1.38
C LEU A 139 61.58 -51.18 -0.02
N ASP A 140 61.50 -50.22 -0.94
CA ASP A 140 62.03 -50.34 -2.30
C ASP A 140 63.55 -50.63 -2.32
N LYS A 141 64.33 -49.88 -1.51
CA LYS A 141 65.77 -50.13 -1.34
C LYS A 141 66.05 -51.54 -0.79
N THR A 142 65.25 -51.98 0.17
CA THR A 142 65.41 -53.30 0.80
C THR A 142 65.11 -54.41 -0.22
N ALA A 143 64.04 -54.28 -0.99
CA ALA A 143 63.68 -55.21 -2.04
C ALA A 143 64.78 -55.32 -3.12
N ALA A 144 65.35 -54.19 -3.55
CA ALA A 144 66.45 -54.17 -4.50
C ALA A 144 67.72 -54.87 -3.97
N LYS A 145 68.01 -54.70 -2.67
CA LYS A 145 69.12 -55.40 -2.01
C LYS A 145 68.86 -56.91 -1.95
N ASP A 146 67.67 -57.32 -1.56
CA ASP A 146 67.29 -58.73 -1.50
C ASP A 146 67.35 -59.39 -2.88
N GLU A 147 66.91 -58.70 -3.94
CA GLU A 147 67.04 -59.18 -5.31
C GLU A 147 68.51 -59.43 -5.68
N LYS A 148 69.41 -58.49 -5.34
CA LYS A 148 70.85 -58.64 -5.58
C LYS A 148 71.42 -59.85 -4.82
N HIS A 149 71.08 -59.99 -3.55
CA HIS A 149 71.53 -61.12 -2.72
C HIS A 149 71.05 -62.46 -3.30
N LEU A 150 69.80 -62.55 -3.74
CA LEU A 150 69.25 -63.74 -4.38
C LEU A 150 69.97 -64.09 -5.69
N ARG A 151 70.32 -63.08 -6.51
CA ARG A 151 71.12 -63.28 -7.73
C ARG A 151 72.53 -63.78 -7.40
N GLU A 152 73.15 -63.27 -6.34
CA GLU A 152 74.47 -63.72 -5.87
C GLU A 152 74.43 -65.17 -5.35
N ILE A 153 73.42 -65.52 -4.55
CA ILE A 153 73.18 -66.89 -4.08
C ILE A 153 72.98 -67.83 -5.26
N LEU A 154 72.11 -67.47 -6.21
CA LEU A 154 71.87 -68.27 -7.42
C LEU A 154 73.17 -68.55 -8.19
N LYS A 155 74.03 -67.52 -8.35
CA LYS A 155 75.33 -67.66 -9.01
C LYS A 155 76.27 -68.59 -8.23
N ALA A 156 76.32 -68.45 -6.91
CA ALA A 156 77.13 -69.31 -6.04
C ALA A 156 76.65 -70.78 -6.11
N THR A 157 75.34 -71.03 -6.04
CA THR A 157 74.75 -72.37 -6.17
C THR A 157 75.07 -73.01 -7.52
N ARG A 158 74.95 -72.26 -8.63
CA ARG A 158 75.36 -72.75 -9.97
C ARG A 158 76.85 -73.11 -10.02
N SER A 159 77.71 -72.28 -9.43
CA SER A 159 79.15 -72.53 -9.35
C SER A 159 79.48 -73.79 -8.53
N LEU A 160 78.78 -74.01 -7.41
CA LEU A 160 78.90 -75.23 -6.61
C LEU A 160 78.43 -76.47 -7.37
N ASN A 161 77.28 -76.39 -8.05
CA ASN A 161 76.76 -77.51 -8.84
C ASN A 161 77.78 -77.97 -9.89
N ASN A 162 78.39 -77.02 -10.60
CA ASN A 162 79.44 -77.28 -11.60
C ASN A 162 80.74 -77.88 -11.02
N LYS A 163 80.97 -77.77 -9.70
CA LYS A 163 82.17 -78.28 -9.00
C LYS A 163 81.95 -79.62 -8.29
N THR A 164 80.72 -80.12 -8.28
CA THR A 164 80.38 -81.39 -7.62
C THR A 164 80.45 -82.51 -8.67
N PRO A 165 81.36 -83.50 -8.57
CA PRO A 165 81.46 -84.55 -9.58
C PRO A 165 80.27 -85.51 -9.45
N GLY A 166 79.33 -85.46 -10.40
CA GLY A 166 78.31 -86.52 -10.58
C GLY A 166 76.84 -86.12 -10.71
N GLY A 167 76.48 -84.83 -10.77
CA GLY A 167 75.08 -84.42 -11.02
C GLY A 167 74.83 -84.02 -12.48
N THR A 168 73.86 -84.64 -13.14
CA THR A 168 73.08 -83.94 -14.18
C THR A 168 71.76 -83.54 -13.52
N PRO A 169 71.26 -82.29 -13.64
CA PRO A 169 71.94 -81.02 -13.89
C PRO A 169 72.88 -80.57 -12.78
#